data_AF-A0AAU6IQB3-F1
#
_entry.id   AF-A0AAU6IQB3-F1
#
_cell.length_a   1.000
_cell.length_b   1.000
_cell.length_c   1.000
_cell.angle_alpha   90.00
_cell.angle_beta   90.00
_cell.angle_gamma   90.00
#
_symmetry.space_group_name_H-M   'P 1'
#
loop_
_entity.id
_entity.type
_entity.pdbx_description
1 polymer ?
#
loop_
_entity_poly.entity_id
_entity_poly.type
_entity_poly.pdbx_seq_one_letter_code
_entity_poly.pdbx_strand_id
1 'polypeptide(L)'
;MTGHGGELLYVFQWLTPAESLAVMSDPVRSARVREEMADVFAYLLRMGNVLDLDVEQALADKIEVNRCKYPAHLARGRAGKYVAEGMNSSCAS
;
A
#
# COMPACT_ATOMS: atom_id res chain seq x y z
N MET A 1 -6.93 13.84 0.27
CA MET A 1 -6.18 12.56 0.27
C MET A 1 -4.71 12.72 -0.09
N THR A 2 -4.29 13.77 -0.80
CA THR A 2 -2.91 13.93 -1.30
C THR A 2 -1.91 14.47 -0.27
N GLY A 3 -2.33 15.14 0.81
CA GLY A 3 -1.46 15.78 1.80
C GLY A 3 -0.52 14.80 2.51
N HIS A 4 -1.04 14.02 3.46
CA HIS A 4 -0.26 13.05 4.24
C HIS A 4 0.41 11.96 3.39
N GLY A 5 -0.23 11.51 2.30
CA GLY A 5 0.39 10.59 1.36
C GLY A 5 1.62 11.20 0.67
N GLY A 6 1.57 12.49 0.33
CA GLY A 6 2.70 13.24 -0.20
C GLY A 6 3.77 13.52 0.85
N GLU A 7 3.38 13.82 2.08
CA GLU A 7 4.30 14.05 3.21
C GLU A 7 5.06 12.77 3.59
N LEU A 8 4.39 11.61 3.55
CA LEU A 8 5.03 10.31 3.69
C LEU A 8 6.08 10.08 2.58
N LEU A 9 5.72 10.34 1.32
CA LEU A 9 6.66 10.21 0.19
C LEU A 9 7.85 11.18 0.31
N TYR A 10 7.64 12.37 0.87
CA TYR A 10 8.68 13.38 1.06
C TYR A 10 9.80 12.89 2.00
N VAL A 11 9.52 11.98 2.92
CA VAL A 11 10.56 11.34 3.75
C VAL A 11 11.58 10.58 2.90
N PHE A 12 11.15 10.00 1.78
CA PHE A 12 11.96 9.11 0.94
C PHE A 12 12.55 9.76 -0.30
N GLN A 13 12.09 10.94 -0.70
CA GLN A 13 12.35 11.52 -2.03
C GLN A 13 13.84 11.65 -2.41
N TRP A 14 14.73 11.83 -1.44
CA TRP A 14 16.18 12.02 -1.66
C TRP A 14 17.02 10.84 -1.16
N LEU A 15 16.38 9.73 -0.78
CA LEU A 15 17.07 8.56 -0.26
C LEU A 15 17.44 7.60 -1.40
N THR A 16 18.64 7.05 -1.31
CA THR A 16 19.00 5.86 -2.09
C THR A 16 18.14 4.66 -1.64
N PRO A 17 18.08 3.57 -2.44
CA PRO A 17 17.38 2.36 -2.03
C PRO A 17 17.87 1.78 -0.70
N ALA A 18 19.18 1.78 -0.47
CA ALA A 18 19.77 1.28 0.78
C ALA A 18 19.37 2.15 1.98
N GLU A 19 19.41 3.48 1.84
CA GLU A 19 18.98 4.40 2.89
C GLU A 19 17.48 4.31 3.15
N SER A 20 16.67 4.09 2.12
CA SER A 20 15.22 3.92 2.26
C SER A 20 14.88 2.68 3.08
N LEU A 21 15.60 1.57 2.87
CA LEU A 21 15.44 0.35 3.67
C LEU A 21 15.89 0.55 5.12
N ALA A 22 16.85 1.45 5.36
CA ALA A 22 17.34 1.80 6.68
C ALA A 22 16.63 3.02 7.32
N VAL A 23 15.57 3.56 6.70
CA VAL A 23 14.92 4.83 7.11
C VAL A 23 14.47 4.81 8.57
N MET A 24 14.09 3.63 9.07
CA MET A 24 13.59 3.44 10.43
C MET A 24 14.68 3.48 11.51
N SER A 25 15.96 3.43 11.12
CA SER A 25 17.11 3.56 12.01
C SER A 25 17.43 5.03 12.33
N ASP A 26 16.95 5.97 11.53
CA ASP A 26 17.02 7.41 11.81
C ASP A 26 15.80 7.81 12.67
N PRO A 27 15.99 8.28 13.92
CA PRO A 27 14.88 8.59 14.82
C PRO A 27 13.94 9.68 14.29
N VAL A 28 14.49 10.69 13.60
CA VAL A 28 13.71 11.82 13.08
C VAL A 28 12.86 11.36 11.91
N ARG A 29 13.45 10.65 10.96
CA ARG A 29 12.72 10.13 9.80
C ARG A 29 11.72 9.05 10.21
N SER A 30 12.09 8.16 11.12
CA SER A 30 11.17 7.13 11.63
C SER A 30 9.94 7.74 12.30
N ALA A 31 10.10 8.82 13.07
CA ALA A 31 8.96 9.49 13.71
C ALA A 31 7.99 10.03 12.65
N ARG A 32 8.52 10.72 11.63
CA ARG A 32 7.71 11.25 10.52
C ARG A 32 7.01 10.14 9.73
N VAL A 33 7.69 9.04 9.41
CA VAL A 33 7.03 7.90 8.73
C VAL A 33 5.82 7.41 9.53
N ARG A 34 5.97 7.26 10.85
CA ARG A 34 4.90 6.76 11.72
C ARG A 34 3.72 7.72 11.77
N GLU A 35 3.99 9.01 11.90
CA GLU A 35 2.99 10.07 11.93
C GLU A 35 2.19 10.10 10.63
N GLU A 36 2.86 10.24 9.49
CA GLU A 36 2.18 10.35 8.19
C GLU A 36 1.44 9.05 7.81
N MET A 37 1.99 7.89 8.16
CA MET A 37 1.28 6.61 7.98
C MET A 37 0.02 6.53 8.85
N ALA A 38 0.09 6.99 10.10
CA ALA A 38 -1.05 7.00 11.00
C ALA A 38 -2.14 7.97 10.49
N ASP A 39 -1.76 9.16 10.01
CA ASP A 39 -2.69 10.15 9.49
C ASP A 39 -3.38 9.67 8.21
N VAL A 40 -2.65 9.05 7.29
CA VAL A 40 -3.25 8.39 6.11
C VAL A 40 -4.26 7.34 6.53
N PHE A 41 -3.91 6.47 7.49
CA PHE A 41 -4.79 5.40 7.94
C PHE A 41 -6.02 5.92 8.68
N ALA A 42 -5.86 6.87 9.60
CA ALA A 42 -6.95 7.49 10.35
C ALA A 42 -7.96 8.16 9.40
N TYR A 43 -7.46 8.82 8.35
CA TYR A 43 -8.33 9.44 7.36
C TYR A 43 -9.07 8.40 6.50
N LEU A 44 -8.42 7.29 6.13
CA LEU A 44 -9.08 6.18 5.43
C LEU A 44 -10.23 5.59 6.26
N LEU A 45 -10.00 5.33 7.55
CA LEU A 45 -11.05 4.85 8.46
C LEU A 45 -12.20 5.86 8.58
N ARG A 46 -11.88 7.14 8.75
CA ARG A 46 -12.89 8.20 8.80
C ARG A 46 -13.70 8.27 7.52
N MET A 47 -13.05 8.13 6.37
CA MET A 47 -13.72 8.13 5.08
C MET A 47 -14.65 6.92 4.93
N GLY A 48 -14.20 5.73 5.34
CA GLY A 48 -15.05 4.53 5.39
C GLY A 48 -16.32 4.79 6.20
N ASN A 49 -16.17 5.34 7.41
CA ASN A 49 -17.31 5.67 8.27
C ASN A 49 -18.26 6.70 7.63
N VAL A 50 -17.74 7.74 6.98
CA VAL A 50 -18.58 8.78 6.33
C VAL A 50 -19.30 8.24 5.10
N LEU A 51 -18.69 7.31 4.38
CA LEU A 51 -19.23 6.71 3.16
C LEU A 51 -20.04 5.43 3.41
N ASP A 52 -20.23 5.04 4.67
CA ASP A 52 -20.86 3.77 5.06
C ASP A 52 -20.21 2.56 4.36
N LEU A 53 -18.87 2.56 4.33
CA LEU A 53 -18.06 1.56 3.65
C LEU A 53 -17.29 0.73 4.69
N ASP A 54 -17.52 -0.57 4.68
CA ASP A 54 -16.72 -1.55 5.44
C ASP A 54 -15.33 -1.69 4.81
N VAL A 55 -14.37 -0.94 5.35
CA VAL A 55 -12.99 -0.90 4.86
C VAL A 55 -12.29 -2.25 5.03
N GLU A 56 -12.65 -3.04 6.05
CA GLU A 56 -12.08 -4.37 6.28
C GLU A 56 -12.55 -5.33 5.20
N GLN A 57 -13.85 -5.37 4.92
CA GLN A 57 -14.39 -6.19 3.84
C GLN A 57 -13.83 -5.77 2.47
N ALA A 58 -13.74 -4.45 2.21
CA ALA A 58 -13.15 -3.94 0.97
C ALA A 58 -11.68 -4.35 0.80
N LEU A 59 -10.91 -4.42 1.89
CA LEU A 59 -9.54 -4.93 1.88
C LEU A 59 -9.51 -6.44 1.59
N ALA A 60 -10.38 -7.23 2.23
CA ALA A 60 -10.48 -8.67 2.01
C ALA A 60 -10.81 -8.99 0.54
N ASP A 61 -11.82 -8.32 -0.03
CA ASP A 61 -12.21 -8.46 -1.44
C ASP A 61 -11.05 -8.11 -2.36
N LYS A 62 -10.31 -7.04 -2.03
CA LYS A 62 -9.14 -6.61 -2.81
C LYS A 62 -8.01 -7.65 -2.76
N ILE A 63 -7.79 -8.28 -1.62
CA ILE A 63 -6.79 -9.36 -1.48
C ILE A 63 -7.15 -10.53 -2.38
N GLU A 64 -8.41 -10.95 -2.41
CA GLU A 64 -8.84 -12.07 -3.27
C GLU A 64 -8.70 -11.73 -4.76
N VAL A 65 -9.09 -10.52 -5.18
CA VAL A 65 -8.82 -10.02 -6.54
C VAL A 65 -7.31 -10.03 -6.84
N ASN A 66 -6.48 -9.62 -5.88
CA ASN A 66 -5.03 -9.60 -6.05
C ASN A 66 -4.43 -11.00 -6.12
N ARG A 67 -4.98 -12.02 -5.44
CA ARG A 67 -4.51 -13.42 -5.59
C ARG A 67 -4.72 -13.91 -7.02
N CYS A 68 -5.84 -13.55 -7.64
CA CYS A 68 -6.11 -13.86 -9.04
C CYS A 68 -5.15 -13.12 -9.98
N LYS A 69 -4.83 -11.85 -9.70
CA LYS A 69 -3.93 -11.02 -10.52
C LYS A 69 -2.44 -11.31 -10.30
N TYR A 70 -2.05 -11.68 -9.09
CA TYR A 70 -0.68 -11.90 -8.65
C TYR A 70 -0.60 -13.20 -7.84
N PRO A 71 -0.57 -14.36 -8.52
CA PRO A 71 -0.40 -15.64 -7.86
C PRO A 71 0.83 -15.64 -6.95
N ALA A 72 0.67 -16.09 -5.71
CA ALA A 72 1.72 -16.04 -4.69
C ALA A 72 3.03 -16.77 -5.10
N HIS A 73 2.94 -17.75 -5.99
CA HIS A 73 4.10 -18.46 -6.55
C HIS A 73 4.94 -17.61 -7.51
N LEU A 74 4.40 -16.52 -8.04
CA LEU A 74 5.09 -15.54 -8.89
C LEU A 74 5.65 -14.34 -8.09
N ALA A 75 5.16 -14.12 -6.87
CA ALA A 75 5.49 -12.95 -6.05
C ALA A 75 6.72 -13.13 -5.13
N ARG A 76 7.21 -14.37 -4.93
CA ARG A 76 8.45 -14.61 -4.17
C ARG A 76 9.68 -14.25 -5.00
N GLY A 77 10.14 -13.00 -4.87
CA GLY A 77 11.54 -12.63 -5.11
C GLY A 77 11.88 -11.94 -6.43
N ARG A 78 10.90 -11.43 -7.20
CA ARG A 78 11.22 -10.56 -8.35
C ARG A 78 10.36 -9.31 -8.36
N ALA A 79 11.02 -8.16 -8.19
CA ALA A 79 10.56 -6.87 -8.68
C ALA A 79 10.63 -6.84 -10.24
N GLY A 80 10.02 -7.84 -10.88
CA GLY A 80 9.92 -7.95 -12.33
C GLY A 80 8.56 -7.42 -12.75
N LYS A 81 8.54 -6.30 -13.47
CA LYS A 81 7.35 -5.78 -14.13
C LYS A 81 6.74 -6.88 -15.00
N TYR A 82 5.48 -7.25 -14.75
CA TYR A 82 4.70 -8.04 -15.69
C TYR A 82 3.34 -7.40 -15.94
N VAL A 83 3.05 -7.28 -17.23
CA VAL A 83 1.84 -6.70 -17.80
C VAL A 83 0.74 -7.75 -17.65
N ALA A 84 -0.27 -7.48 -16.83
CA ALA A 84 -1.48 -8.30 -16.80
C ALA A 84 -2.37 -7.87 -17.98
N GLU A 85 -1.97 -8.23 -19.20
CA GLU A 85 -2.83 -8.10 -20.37
C GLU A 85 -3.65 -9.39 -20.51
N GLY A 86 -4.92 -9.30 -20.11
CA GLY A 86 -5.94 -10.30 -20.40
C GLY A 86 -5.87 -11.58 -19.56
N MET A 87 -6.75 -11.70 -18.56
CA MET A 87 -7.33 -13.00 -18.19
C MET A 87 -8.70 -12.78 -17.57
N ASN A 88 -9.72 -13.05 -18.40
CA ASN A 88 -11.14 -13.05 -18.08
C ASN A 88 -11.54 -14.28 -17.24
N SER A 89 -12.55 -14.06 -16.39
CA SER A 89 -13.64 -15.00 -16.06
C SER A 89 -13.35 -16.35 -15.40
N SER A 90 -12.45 -16.45 -14.41
CA SER A 90 -12.39 -17.67 -13.57
C SER A 90 -12.38 -17.47 -12.05
N CYS A 91 -12.55 -16.24 -11.53
CA CYS A 91 -12.66 -15.99 -10.09
C CYS A 91 -14.09 -15.69 -9.60
N ALA A 92 -15.11 -16.00 -10.43
CA ALA A 92 -16.51 -15.93 -10.03
C ALA A 92 -17.11 -17.34 -10.05
N SER A 93 -16.95 -18.05 -8.92
CA SER A 93 -17.72 -19.24 -8.58
C SER A 93 -17.81 -19.34 -7.07
#